data_AF-A0A9P5PYR5-F1
#
_entry.id   AF-A0A9P5PYR5-F1
#
_cell.length_a   1.000
_cell.length_b   1.000
_cell.length_c   1.000
_cell.angle_alpha   90.00
_cell.angle_beta   90.00
_cell.angle_gamma   90.00
#
_symmetry.space_group_name_H-M   'P 1'
#
loop_
_entity.id
_entity.type
_entity.pdbx_description
1 polymer ?
#
loop_
_entity_poly.entity_id
_entity_poly.type
_entity_poly.pdbx_seq_one_letter_code
_entity_poly.pdbx_strand_id
1 'polypeptide(L)'
;MSMLPNMPASHTMPQPIIGRPASPSGFSRSSDGLPYTDFQIEKSSKSPPAARKRTMMPVPQVDDEFAFNEATSKLLGARTRLSTISGLIQVDSSQLVLFFRTKSGITHSLDFPIDVDLNSPPALGVLTAACRPHQTSDYDDYSENESLFYPPGPAFPLTTSLEIANQPILDAIRSSLFPLLPQGHYLTVTRDKLEMVVKGGRMGPQPRTLRNDGRVATIAVTLPVRFRGGKFLIRDAEGHEEKYFGRGGKDGDMEWVAFTVDCEYEVETVTKGCRLTILYGVYLKTFGPTGLTEPLINPSDKFLDLISPVLNMSRGRKIGIYITNDYGVNPSEVLAESLVPMLKGGDALLYHAIKLYKLTPELHWTAGGYIWPVDRTVEIGEQGQNMSPSSRLAGLSLLETPRGRGAIAPVRGVFSHPGSARAASANGSAYPDPGEEEIADALRFRVEQSGAIPLVEAEIHILNDWNNPAPLIGKERVPFVVGGELDKLVVNTLIVLSP
;
A
#
# COMPACT_ATOMS: atom_id res chain seq x y z
N MET A 1 -12.99 -15.60 -67.86
CA MET A 1 -12.35 -15.01 -69.06
C MET A 1 -11.71 -13.70 -68.61
N SER A 2 -10.38 -13.57 -68.52
CA SER A 2 -9.30 -13.67 -69.53
C SER A 2 -9.17 -12.39 -70.36
N MET A 3 -7.97 -11.82 -70.60
CA MET A 3 -6.61 -12.34 -70.37
C MET A 3 -5.54 -11.23 -70.30
N LEU A 4 -4.37 -11.55 -69.75
CA LEU A 4 -3.09 -10.82 -69.99
C LEU A 4 -2.52 -11.18 -71.38
N PRO A 5 -1.68 -10.32 -71.97
CA PRO A 5 -0.30 -10.72 -72.25
C PRO A 5 0.74 -9.56 -72.18
N ASN A 6 2.07 -9.74 -72.29
CA ASN A 6 3.02 -10.78 -71.82
C ASN A 6 4.48 -10.25 -72.01
N MET A 7 5.51 -10.89 -71.43
CA MET A 7 6.94 -10.63 -71.68
C MET A 7 7.52 -11.41 -72.90
N PRO A 8 8.72 -11.07 -73.40
CA PRO A 8 10.01 -11.72 -73.03
C PRO A 8 11.09 -10.71 -72.54
N ALA A 9 12.18 -11.01 -71.80
CA ALA A 9 13.17 -12.13 -71.74
C ALA A 9 14.26 -12.07 -72.86
N SER A 10 15.57 -12.36 -72.66
CA SER A 10 16.39 -12.80 -71.50
C SER A 10 17.94 -12.68 -71.80
N HIS A 11 18.82 -13.24 -70.93
CA HIS A 11 20.27 -13.61 -71.13
C HIS A 11 21.41 -12.59 -70.85
N THR A 12 22.58 -12.93 -70.23
CA THR A 12 22.93 -14.00 -69.22
C THR A 12 24.21 -13.70 -68.41
N MET A 13 24.37 -14.44 -67.29
CA MET A 13 25.56 -14.84 -66.46
C MET A 13 26.93 -15.03 -67.19
N PRO A 14 28.13 -15.04 -66.51
CA PRO A 14 28.39 -15.87 -65.30
C PRO A 14 29.36 -15.42 -64.17
N GLN A 15 29.32 -16.25 -63.11
CA GLN A 15 30.14 -16.45 -61.89
C GLN A 15 31.48 -17.23 -62.20
N PRO A 16 32.36 -17.74 -61.26
CA PRO A 16 32.12 -18.18 -59.85
C PRO A 16 33.30 -18.15 -58.81
N ILE A 17 33.12 -18.89 -57.67
CA ILE A 17 34.15 -19.47 -56.74
C ILE A 17 34.82 -18.50 -55.73
N ILE A 18 35.09 -18.79 -54.43
CA ILE A 18 34.70 -19.82 -53.41
C ILE A 18 35.10 -19.23 -51.99
N GLY A 19 34.95 -19.77 -50.76
CA GLY A 19 34.63 -21.10 -50.21
C GLY A 19 34.49 -21.13 -48.65
N ARG A 20 35.07 -22.14 -47.97
CA ARG A 20 34.97 -22.51 -46.51
C ARG A 20 36.14 -23.47 -46.13
N PRO A 21 36.34 -24.04 -44.89
CA PRO A 21 35.48 -24.19 -43.67
C PRO A 21 36.08 -23.48 -42.40
N ALA A 22 36.31 -23.95 -41.15
CA ALA A 22 36.27 -25.25 -40.44
C ALA A 22 36.20 -25.16 -38.87
N SER A 23 36.25 -26.30 -38.16
CA SER A 23 36.34 -26.57 -36.69
C SER A 23 36.88 -28.04 -36.51
N PRO A 24 36.96 -28.76 -35.34
CA PRO A 24 36.55 -28.52 -33.94
C PRO A 24 37.50 -29.08 -32.81
N SER A 25 37.00 -29.20 -31.56
CA SER A 25 37.47 -30.05 -30.41
C SER A 25 38.83 -29.73 -29.71
N GLY A 26 39.10 -30.08 -28.43
CA GLY A 26 38.29 -30.65 -27.32
C GLY A 26 39.14 -31.13 -26.10
N PHE A 27 38.52 -31.46 -24.95
CA PHE A 27 39.10 -32.13 -23.74
C PHE A 27 40.13 -31.34 -22.87
N SER A 28 40.36 -31.55 -21.54
CA SER A 28 39.63 -32.23 -20.42
C SER A 28 40.33 -32.02 -19.04
N ARG A 29 39.60 -32.19 -17.91
CA ARG A 29 40.06 -32.44 -16.49
C ARG A 29 40.85 -31.32 -15.74
N SER A 30 40.88 -31.25 -14.39
CA SER A 30 40.06 -31.83 -13.29
C SER A 30 40.43 -31.21 -11.91
N SER A 31 39.56 -31.40 -10.89
CA SER A 31 39.82 -31.36 -9.41
C SER A 31 40.34 -30.04 -8.78
N ASP A 32 40.06 -29.68 -7.52
CA ASP A 32 39.12 -30.15 -6.50
C ASP A 32 38.90 -29.02 -5.45
N GLY A 33 37.89 -29.14 -4.57
CA GLY A 33 37.87 -28.48 -3.26
C GLY A 33 37.02 -27.20 -3.10
N LEU A 34 35.85 -27.37 -2.47
CA LEU A 34 35.18 -26.35 -1.63
C LEU A 34 35.59 -26.59 -0.16
N PRO A 35 35.61 -25.58 0.74
CA PRO A 35 34.40 -24.85 1.15
C PRO A 35 34.53 -23.33 1.40
N TYR A 36 33.38 -22.73 1.77
CA TYR A 36 33.21 -21.43 2.42
C TYR A 36 34.17 -21.25 3.63
N THR A 37 34.52 -20.06 4.13
CA THR A 37 33.68 -18.88 4.47
C THR A 37 34.53 -17.59 4.59
N ASP A 38 34.00 -16.41 4.24
CA ASP A 38 33.92 -15.22 5.15
C ASP A 38 33.13 -14.03 4.54
N PHE A 39 32.84 -13.00 5.35
CA PHE A 39 32.13 -11.76 4.97
C PHE A 39 32.97 -10.81 4.09
N GLN A 40 32.47 -10.50 2.89
CA GLN A 40 33.15 -9.59 1.96
C GLN A 40 32.81 -8.11 2.21
N ILE A 41 33.55 -7.48 3.14
CA ILE A 41 33.49 -6.03 3.35
C ILE A 41 34.23 -5.31 2.20
N GLU A 42 33.50 -4.55 1.37
CA GLU A 42 34.10 -3.82 0.24
C GLU A 42 34.89 -2.57 0.71
N LYS A 43 36.14 -2.79 1.12
CA LYS A 43 37.13 -1.73 1.33
C LYS A 43 37.98 -1.57 0.08
N SER A 44 37.78 -0.47 -0.65
CA SER A 44 38.54 -0.10 -1.85
C SER A 44 40.06 -0.25 -1.65
N SER A 45 40.70 -1.13 -2.42
CA SER A 45 42.09 -1.51 -2.23
C SER A 45 43.09 -0.39 -2.52
N LYS A 46 44.03 -0.14 -1.61
CA LYS A 46 45.17 0.77 -1.82
C LYS A 46 46.18 0.17 -2.80
N SER A 47 46.41 0.82 -3.94
CA SER A 47 47.42 0.41 -4.93
C SER A 47 48.84 0.85 -4.52
N PRO A 48 49.86 -0.04 -4.59
CA PRO A 48 51.28 0.34 -4.50
C PRO A 48 51.78 1.19 -5.69
N PRO A 49 52.96 1.84 -5.60
CA PRO A 49 53.17 3.12 -6.28
C PRO A 49 53.97 3.10 -7.60
N ALA A 50 53.61 4.09 -8.44
CA ALA A 50 54.48 4.92 -9.30
C ALA A 50 55.25 4.32 -10.49
N ALA A 51 54.84 4.75 -11.69
CA ALA A 51 55.75 5.03 -12.80
C ALA A 51 55.60 6.51 -13.22
N ARG A 52 56.68 7.30 -13.17
CA ARG A 52 56.65 8.75 -13.46
C ARG A 52 56.42 9.03 -14.95
N LYS A 53 55.43 9.86 -15.31
CA LYS A 53 55.40 10.58 -16.60
C LYS A 53 54.73 11.95 -16.51
N ARG A 54 55.52 12.98 -16.85
CA ARG A 54 55.20 14.35 -17.29
C ARG A 54 53.96 15.05 -16.70
N THR A 55 54.24 16.09 -15.93
CA THR A 55 53.31 17.15 -15.51
C THR A 55 52.60 17.78 -16.70
N MET A 56 51.27 17.85 -16.64
CA MET A 56 50.47 18.89 -17.28
C MET A 56 49.66 19.61 -16.19
N MET A 57 49.21 20.83 -16.46
CA MET A 57 48.50 21.65 -15.47
C MET A 57 47.16 21.01 -15.05
N PRO A 58 46.76 21.10 -13.77
CA PRO A 58 45.44 20.62 -13.35
C PRO A 58 44.30 21.40 -14.02
N VAL A 59 43.37 20.66 -14.62
CA VAL A 59 42.04 21.18 -14.99
C VAL A 59 41.13 21.00 -13.77
N PRO A 60 40.28 21.97 -13.40
CA PRO A 60 39.48 21.90 -12.18
C PRO A 60 38.32 20.90 -12.31
N GLN A 61 38.55 19.63 -11.98
CA GLN A 61 37.50 18.59 -11.92
C GLN A 61 36.84 18.44 -10.54
N VAL A 62 37.26 19.24 -9.55
CA VAL A 62 36.77 19.15 -8.16
C VAL A 62 35.35 19.72 -8.01
N ASP A 63 34.98 20.71 -8.82
CA ASP A 63 33.62 21.28 -8.83
C ASP A 63 32.58 20.25 -9.29
N ASP A 64 32.87 19.47 -10.34
CA ASP A 64 31.93 18.49 -10.91
C ASP A 64 31.57 17.39 -9.88
N GLU A 65 32.55 16.89 -9.12
CA GLU A 65 32.32 15.87 -8.09
C GLU A 65 31.58 16.45 -6.87
N PHE A 66 31.89 17.69 -6.47
CA PHE A 66 31.14 18.36 -5.40
C PHE A 66 29.68 18.60 -5.81
N ALA A 67 29.45 19.17 -6.99
CA ALA A 67 28.11 19.43 -7.53
C ALA A 67 27.30 18.14 -7.73
N PHE A 68 27.93 17.05 -8.19
CA PHE A 68 27.28 15.74 -8.29
C PHE A 68 26.86 15.18 -6.92
N ASN A 69 27.73 15.29 -5.91
CA ASN A 69 27.41 14.85 -4.55
C ASN A 69 26.31 15.71 -3.91
N GLU A 70 26.32 17.03 -4.13
CA GLU A 70 25.26 17.93 -3.66
C GLU A 70 23.92 17.62 -4.35
N ALA A 71 23.91 17.42 -5.67
CA ALA A 71 22.72 17.04 -6.42
C ALA A 71 22.18 15.66 -5.99
N THR A 72 23.08 14.70 -5.72
CA THR A 72 22.72 13.37 -5.21
C THR A 72 22.12 13.46 -3.81
N SER A 73 22.70 14.28 -2.93
CA SER A 73 22.16 14.55 -1.58
C SER A 73 20.76 15.17 -1.65
N LYS A 74 20.56 16.18 -2.51
CA LYS A 74 19.25 16.79 -2.78
C LYS A 74 18.22 15.78 -3.29
N LEU A 75 18.60 14.94 -4.25
CA LEU A 75 17.73 13.89 -4.82
C LEU A 75 17.32 12.84 -3.77
N LEU A 76 18.26 12.38 -2.94
CA LEU A 76 17.99 11.42 -1.87
C LEU A 76 17.13 12.05 -0.76
N GLY A 77 17.37 13.32 -0.42
CA GLY A 77 16.51 14.11 0.47
C GLY A 77 15.07 14.20 -0.03
N ALA A 78 14.87 14.67 -1.26
CA ALA A 78 13.54 14.77 -1.89
C ALA A 78 12.83 13.41 -1.92
N ARG A 79 13.52 12.33 -2.30
CA ARG A 79 12.96 10.96 -2.31
C ARG A 79 12.46 10.51 -0.94
N THR A 80 13.06 10.97 0.16
CA THR A 80 12.65 10.61 1.53
C THR A 80 11.57 11.53 2.11
N ARG A 81 11.20 12.61 1.41
CA ARG A 81 10.28 13.66 1.86
C ARG A 81 9.17 13.90 0.83
N LEU A 82 8.62 12.83 0.27
CA LEU A 82 7.60 12.93 -0.78
C LEU A 82 6.26 13.41 -0.17
N SER A 83 6.05 14.73 -0.18
CA SER A 83 4.86 15.42 0.33
C SER A 83 3.76 15.61 -0.74
N THR A 84 4.12 15.45 -2.01
CA THR A 84 3.23 15.67 -3.17
C THR A 84 3.56 14.73 -4.33
N ILE A 85 2.53 14.34 -5.09
CA ILE A 85 2.62 13.54 -6.33
C ILE A 85 1.65 14.07 -7.39
N SER A 86 1.86 13.72 -8.65
CA SER A 86 0.94 14.07 -9.74
C SER A 86 0.83 12.96 -10.77
N GLY A 87 -0.27 12.95 -11.52
CA GLY A 87 -0.52 11.99 -12.57
C GLY A 87 -1.58 12.46 -13.56
N LEU A 88 -1.98 11.53 -14.42
CA LEU A 88 -2.98 11.74 -15.46
C LEU A 88 -4.18 10.82 -15.23
N ILE A 89 -5.37 11.25 -15.66
CA ILE A 89 -6.59 10.44 -15.69
C ILE A 89 -6.92 10.19 -17.17
N GLN A 90 -6.85 8.93 -17.58
CA GLN A 90 -7.17 8.47 -18.93
C GLN A 90 -8.69 8.33 -19.09
N VAL A 91 -9.35 9.46 -19.30
CA VAL A 91 -10.80 9.58 -19.55
C VAL A 91 -10.99 10.50 -20.73
N ASP A 92 -11.81 10.09 -21.70
CA ASP A 92 -12.24 10.96 -22.78
C ASP A 92 -12.98 12.18 -22.21
N SER A 93 -12.40 13.36 -22.42
CA SER A 93 -12.96 14.63 -21.96
C SER A 93 -14.32 14.93 -22.57
N SER A 94 -14.69 14.33 -23.71
CA SER A 94 -16.02 14.48 -24.34
C SER A 94 -17.15 13.86 -23.52
N GLN A 95 -16.84 12.90 -22.64
CA GLN A 95 -17.81 12.24 -21.76
C GLN A 95 -17.89 12.89 -20.37
N LEU A 96 -17.09 13.95 -20.15
CA LEU A 96 -17.07 14.67 -18.89
C LEU A 96 -18.10 15.79 -18.89
N VAL A 97 -18.93 15.81 -17.84
CA VAL A 97 -19.92 16.87 -17.60
C VAL A 97 -19.87 17.29 -16.14
N LEU A 98 -19.87 18.61 -15.89
CA LEU A 98 -20.03 19.23 -14.59
C LEU A 98 -21.47 19.73 -14.42
N PHE A 99 -22.17 19.26 -13.39
CA PHE A 99 -23.53 19.66 -13.06
C PHE A 99 -23.52 20.55 -11.81
N PHE A 100 -24.14 21.73 -11.87
CA PHE A 100 -24.17 22.68 -10.76
C PHE A 100 -25.53 23.38 -10.65
N ARG A 101 -25.84 23.97 -9.49
CA ARG A 101 -27.15 24.60 -9.22
C ARG A 101 -27.01 26.03 -8.72
N THR A 102 -27.72 26.95 -9.35
CA THR A 102 -27.68 28.38 -8.99
C THR A 102 -28.65 28.71 -7.85
N LYS A 103 -28.51 29.91 -7.25
CA LYS A 103 -29.40 30.42 -6.18
C LYS A 103 -30.89 30.43 -6.55
N SER A 104 -31.23 30.47 -7.84
CA SER A 104 -32.62 30.38 -8.34
C SER A 104 -33.22 28.98 -8.27
N GLY A 105 -32.42 27.96 -7.90
CA GLY A 105 -32.82 26.56 -7.92
C GLY A 105 -32.72 25.89 -9.29
N ILE A 106 -32.24 26.59 -10.33
CA ILE A 106 -32.00 26.02 -11.67
C ILE A 106 -30.69 25.23 -11.67
N THR A 107 -30.72 24.03 -12.23
CA THR A 107 -29.54 23.19 -12.48
C THR A 107 -29.03 23.44 -13.90
N HIS A 108 -27.71 23.50 -14.05
CA HIS A 108 -27.00 23.71 -15.32
C HIS A 108 -25.96 22.60 -15.51
N SER A 109 -25.67 22.25 -16.76
CA SER A 109 -24.54 21.39 -17.15
C SER A 109 -23.44 22.21 -17.83
N LEU A 110 -22.21 21.69 -17.76
CA LEU A 110 -21.05 22.15 -18.49
C LEU A 110 -20.32 20.93 -19.04
N ASP A 111 -20.42 20.73 -20.34
CA ASP A 111 -19.77 19.66 -21.08
C ASP A 111 -18.33 20.07 -21.44
N PHE A 112 -17.41 19.11 -21.49
CA PHE A 112 -15.98 19.33 -21.77
C PHE A 112 -15.55 18.66 -23.09
N PRO A 113 -14.37 18.98 -23.66
CA PRO A 113 -13.47 20.07 -23.30
C PRO A 113 -14.02 21.45 -23.69
N ILE A 114 -13.61 22.49 -22.96
CA ILE A 114 -14.02 23.89 -23.20
C ILE A 114 -12.82 24.72 -23.65
N ASP A 115 -12.90 25.33 -24.83
CA ASP A 115 -11.94 26.35 -25.27
C ASP A 115 -12.58 27.74 -25.27
N VAL A 116 -12.32 28.49 -24.20
CA VAL A 116 -12.88 29.84 -23.97
C VAL A 116 -12.45 30.84 -25.05
N ASP A 117 -11.32 30.62 -25.73
CA ASP A 117 -10.84 31.47 -26.83
C ASP A 117 -11.57 31.15 -28.17
N LEU A 118 -12.31 30.03 -28.27
CA LEU A 118 -13.07 29.61 -29.47
C LEU A 118 -14.60 29.63 -29.27
N ASN A 119 -15.09 29.06 -28.17
CA ASN A 119 -16.50 28.98 -27.82
C ASN A 119 -16.64 28.88 -26.29
N SER A 120 -17.14 29.94 -25.65
CA SER A 120 -17.43 29.97 -24.22
C SER A 120 -18.91 29.63 -23.97
N PRO A 121 -19.25 28.47 -23.38
CA PRO A 121 -20.64 28.11 -23.15
C PRO A 121 -21.32 29.10 -22.21
N PRO A 122 -22.60 29.50 -22.43
CA PRO A 122 -23.30 30.41 -21.53
C PRO A 122 -23.34 29.93 -20.07
N ALA A 123 -23.39 28.61 -19.86
CA ALA A 123 -23.33 28.00 -18.54
C ALA A 123 -22.00 28.27 -17.80
N LEU A 124 -20.90 28.58 -18.48
CA LEU A 124 -19.63 28.93 -17.85
C LEU A 124 -19.72 30.30 -17.18
N GLY A 125 -20.31 31.29 -17.86
CA GLY A 125 -20.59 32.60 -17.26
C GLY A 125 -21.57 32.50 -16.08
N VAL A 126 -22.57 31.61 -16.17
CA VAL A 126 -23.50 31.33 -15.06
C VAL A 126 -22.79 30.66 -13.87
N LEU A 127 -21.80 29.78 -14.13
CA LEU A 127 -20.96 29.20 -13.08
C LEU A 127 -20.08 30.29 -12.42
N THR A 128 -19.39 31.12 -13.21
CA THR A 128 -18.57 32.24 -12.70
C THR A 128 -19.41 33.18 -11.82
N ALA A 129 -20.63 33.51 -12.23
CA ALA A 129 -21.55 34.35 -11.46
C ALA A 129 -22.19 33.66 -10.22
N ALA A 130 -22.09 32.33 -10.10
CA ALA A 130 -22.54 31.57 -8.93
C ALA A 130 -21.45 31.43 -7.85
N CYS A 131 -20.17 31.54 -8.24
CA CYS A 131 -19.02 31.48 -7.36
C CYS A 131 -18.86 32.73 -6.46
N ARG A 132 -17.87 32.69 -5.56
CA ARG A 132 -17.47 33.78 -4.66
C ARG A 132 -15.94 33.93 -4.69
N PRO A 133 -15.37 35.13 -4.46
CA PRO A 133 -13.92 35.29 -4.34
C PRO A 133 -13.36 34.62 -3.07
N HIS A 134 -12.11 34.17 -3.12
CA HIS A 134 -11.35 33.75 -1.95
C HIS A 134 -10.86 34.99 -1.18
N GLN A 135 -11.11 35.03 0.14
CA GLN A 135 -10.67 36.11 1.04
C GLN A 135 -9.18 36.00 1.44
N THR A 136 -8.33 35.54 0.51
CA THR A 136 -6.91 35.27 0.69
C THR A 136 -6.04 36.05 -0.30
N SER A 137 -6.60 37.11 -0.87
CA SER A 137 -5.90 38.21 -1.53
C SER A 137 -5.27 39.10 -0.45
N ASP A 138 -3.98 39.42 -0.60
CA ASP A 138 -3.33 40.43 0.23
C ASP A 138 -3.95 41.81 -0.05
N TYR A 139 -4.16 42.60 1.01
CA TYR A 139 -4.97 43.83 0.99
C TYR A 139 -4.51 44.94 0.03
N ASP A 140 -3.31 44.85 -0.54
CA ASP A 140 -2.69 45.87 -1.39
C ASP A 140 -2.76 45.56 -2.91
N ASP A 141 -3.21 44.38 -3.33
CA ASP A 141 -3.21 43.98 -4.74
C ASP A 141 -4.54 44.28 -5.45
N TYR A 142 -4.58 45.39 -6.19
CA TYR A 142 -5.73 45.86 -6.99
C TYR A 142 -6.00 44.99 -8.25
N SER A 143 -5.80 43.68 -8.16
CA SER A 143 -6.11 42.73 -9.24
C SER A 143 -7.62 42.56 -9.40
N GLU A 144 -8.21 43.11 -10.46
CA GLU A 144 -9.66 43.12 -10.73
C GLU A 144 -10.30 41.71 -10.79
N ASN A 145 -9.49 40.67 -10.97
CA ASN A 145 -9.91 39.29 -11.16
C ASN A 145 -9.39 38.36 -10.04
N GLU A 146 -10.06 38.33 -8.89
CA GLU A 146 -9.71 37.39 -7.81
C GLU A 146 -10.00 35.93 -8.19
N SER A 147 -9.30 34.98 -7.56
CA SER A 147 -9.67 33.55 -7.65
C SER A 147 -11.03 33.28 -7.02
N LEU A 148 -11.86 32.48 -7.69
CA LEU A 148 -13.23 32.19 -7.29
C LEU A 148 -13.39 30.74 -6.80
N PHE A 149 -14.28 30.49 -5.84
CA PHE A 149 -14.76 29.17 -5.49
C PHE A 149 -16.29 29.07 -5.60
N TYR A 150 -16.77 27.91 -6.00
CA TYR A 150 -18.20 27.61 -5.96
C TYR A 150 -18.63 27.32 -4.51
N PRO A 151 -19.70 27.97 -4.00
CA PRO A 151 -20.03 27.91 -2.58
C PRO A 151 -20.48 26.51 -2.13
N PRO A 152 -19.99 26.00 -0.98
CA PRO A 152 -20.43 24.72 -0.44
C PRO A 152 -21.83 24.80 0.20
N GLY A 153 -22.45 23.63 0.39
CA GLY A 153 -23.69 23.46 1.15
C GLY A 153 -24.87 22.88 0.35
N PRO A 154 -25.94 22.41 1.02
CA PRO A 154 -27.04 21.66 0.39
C PRO A 154 -27.90 22.49 -0.57
N ALA A 155 -27.87 23.83 -0.47
CA ALA A 155 -28.50 24.73 -1.43
C ALA A 155 -27.73 24.83 -2.76
N PHE A 156 -26.46 24.42 -2.77
CA PHE A 156 -25.54 24.49 -3.90
C PHE A 156 -25.00 23.09 -4.26
N PRO A 157 -25.87 22.13 -4.65
CA PRO A 157 -25.39 20.86 -5.17
C PRO A 157 -24.54 21.09 -6.43
N LEU A 158 -23.47 20.31 -6.51
CA LEU A 158 -22.45 20.30 -7.54
C LEU A 158 -22.03 18.84 -7.70
N THR A 159 -21.77 18.35 -8.92
CA THR A 159 -21.19 17.02 -9.16
C THR A 159 -20.60 16.91 -10.57
N THR A 160 -19.85 15.85 -10.85
CA THR A 160 -19.26 15.53 -12.16
C THR A 160 -19.57 14.10 -12.57
N SER A 161 -19.54 13.81 -13.88
CA SER A 161 -19.49 12.42 -14.37
C SER A 161 -18.14 11.71 -14.13
N LEU A 162 -17.10 12.45 -13.71
CA LEU A 162 -15.86 11.86 -13.19
C LEU A 162 -16.10 11.17 -11.84
N GLU A 163 -16.09 9.84 -11.86
CA GLU A 163 -16.03 9.00 -10.66
C GLU A 163 -14.57 8.72 -10.28
N ILE A 164 -14.03 9.53 -9.35
CA ILE A 164 -12.65 9.42 -8.88
C ILE A 164 -12.32 8.06 -8.21
N ALA A 165 -13.34 7.34 -7.72
CA ALA A 165 -13.20 6.01 -7.10
C ALA A 165 -12.86 4.90 -8.11
N ASN A 166 -13.21 5.08 -9.40
CA ASN A 166 -12.91 4.11 -10.46
C ASN A 166 -11.49 4.28 -11.04
N GLN A 167 -10.67 5.14 -10.43
CA GLN A 167 -9.32 5.48 -10.88
C GLN A 167 -8.31 5.05 -9.81
N PRO A 168 -7.13 4.50 -10.18
CA PRO A 168 -6.11 4.02 -9.22
C PRO A 168 -5.36 5.15 -8.49
N ILE A 169 -5.96 6.34 -8.40
CA ILE A 169 -5.41 7.55 -7.77
C ILE A 169 -5.24 7.32 -6.26
N LEU A 170 -6.19 6.66 -5.59
CA LEU A 170 -6.07 6.36 -4.16
C LEU A 170 -4.99 5.31 -3.87
N ASP A 171 -4.76 4.35 -4.76
CA ASP A 171 -3.66 3.38 -4.63
C ASP A 171 -2.30 4.03 -4.90
N ALA A 172 -2.22 4.95 -5.86
CA ALA A 172 -1.02 5.76 -6.10
C ALA A 172 -0.69 6.65 -4.89
N ILE A 173 -1.70 7.30 -4.28
CA ILE A 173 -1.55 8.10 -3.06
C ILE A 173 -1.14 7.21 -1.88
N ARG A 174 -1.79 6.06 -1.68
CA ARG A 174 -1.44 5.10 -0.62
C ARG A 174 0.00 4.65 -0.75
N SER A 175 0.41 4.19 -1.94
CA SER A 175 1.74 3.62 -2.16
C SER A 175 2.87 4.66 -2.15
N SER A 176 2.59 5.92 -2.47
CA SER A 176 3.61 6.97 -2.57
C SER A 176 3.68 7.88 -1.32
N LEU A 177 2.55 8.42 -0.86
CA LEU A 177 2.51 9.36 0.28
C LEU A 177 2.33 8.64 1.63
N PHE A 178 1.74 7.44 1.64
CA PHE A 178 1.47 6.67 2.86
C PHE A 178 2.04 5.23 2.82
N PRO A 179 3.31 4.99 2.42
CA PRO A 179 3.86 3.64 2.24
C PRO A 179 3.95 2.81 3.53
N LEU A 180 3.87 3.47 4.70
CA LEU A 180 3.86 2.84 6.02
C LEU A 180 2.44 2.59 6.57
N LEU A 181 1.39 2.82 5.77
CA LEU A 181 0.00 2.66 6.23
C LEU A 181 -0.28 1.18 6.59
N PRO A 182 -0.68 0.87 7.84
CA PRO A 182 -0.88 -0.53 8.25
C PRO A 182 -1.93 -1.27 7.41
N GLN A 183 -1.90 -2.59 7.47
CA GLN A 183 -2.96 -3.41 6.88
C GLN A 183 -4.31 -3.12 7.57
N GLY A 184 -5.42 -3.43 6.88
CA GLY A 184 -6.77 -3.11 7.37
C GLY A 184 -7.19 -1.62 7.29
N HIS A 185 -6.22 -0.72 7.14
CA HIS A 185 -6.46 0.69 6.84
C HIS A 185 -6.62 0.91 5.33
N TYR A 186 -7.41 1.90 4.95
CA TYR A 186 -7.65 2.30 3.56
C TYR A 186 -7.94 3.80 3.45
N LEU A 187 -7.81 4.32 2.23
CA LEU A 187 -8.11 5.72 1.93
C LEU A 187 -9.53 5.84 1.36
N THR A 188 -10.24 6.88 1.78
CA THR A 188 -11.52 7.32 1.21
C THR A 188 -11.40 8.75 0.72
N VAL A 189 -12.31 9.17 -0.15
CA VAL A 189 -12.24 10.48 -0.79
C VAL A 189 -13.61 11.15 -0.80
N THR A 190 -13.67 12.41 -0.38
CA THR A 190 -14.88 13.24 -0.43
C THR A 190 -14.56 14.53 -1.17
N ARG A 191 -15.41 14.91 -2.12
CA ARG A 191 -15.26 16.15 -2.88
C ARG A 191 -15.46 17.36 -1.95
N ASP A 192 -14.51 18.27 -1.99
CA ASP A 192 -14.40 19.44 -1.11
C ASP A 192 -15.07 20.66 -1.79
N LYS A 193 -14.39 21.23 -2.79
CA LYS A 193 -14.83 22.44 -3.50
C LYS A 193 -14.42 22.44 -4.97
N LEU A 194 -14.94 23.40 -5.71
CA LEU A 194 -14.54 23.73 -7.09
C LEU A 194 -13.99 25.15 -7.10
N GLU A 195 -12.79 25.29 -7.64
CA GLU A 195 -12.04 26.53 -7.74
C GLU A 195 -11.88 26.93 -9.21
N MET A 196 -11.95 28.23 -9.48
CA MET A 196 -11.91 28.83 -10.81
C MET A 196 -10.97 30.03 -10.78
N VAL A 197 -10.01 30.07 -11.69
CA VAL A 197 -9.12 31.23 -11.89
C VAL A 197 -9.22 31.66 -13.35
N VAL A 198 -9.85 32.82 -13.56
CA VAL A 198 -10.05 33.41 -14.90
C VAL A 198 -8.80 34.17 -15.35
N LYS A 199 -8.69 34.44 -16.66
CA LYS A 199 -7.66 35.30 -17.25
C LYS A 199 -7.42 36.58 -16.44
N GLY A 200 -6.16 36.87 -16.13
CA GLY A 200 -5.71 38.00 -15.32
C GLY A 200 -5.64 37.69 -13.82
N GLY A 201 -6.38 36.70 -13.34
CA GLY A 201 -6.46 36.36 -11.92
C GLY A 201 -5.40 35.37 -11.43
N ARG A 202 -5.19 35.38 -10.12
CA ARG A 202 -4.36 34.42 -9.36
C ARG A 202 -5.10 33.97 -8.09
N MET A 203 -4.59 32.94 -7.41
CA MET A 203 -4.98 32.56 -6.05
C MET A 203 -3.76 32.65 -5.14
N GLY A 204 -3.84 33.45 -4.08
CA GLY A 204 -2.80 33.50 -3.05
C GLY A 204 -2.75 32.21 -2.19
N PRO A 205 -1.74 32.06 -1.32
CA PRO A 205 -1.57 30.88 -0.48
C PRO A 205 -2.84 30.47 0.27
N GLN A 206 -3.20 29.19 0.17
CA GLN A 206 -4.29 28.55 0.91
C GLN A 206 -3.69 27.80 2.12
N PRO A 207 -3.54 28.45 3.29
CA PRO A 207 -2.83 27.86 4.42
C PRO A 207 -3.51 26.60 4.95
N ARG A 208 -2.71 25.70 5.53
CA ARG A 208 -3.19 24.39 6.03
C ARG A 208 -4.27 24.50 7.13
N THR A 209 -4.28 25.61 7.85
CA THR A 209 -5.30 25.95 8.88
C THR A 209 -6.73 26.05 8.35
N LEU A 210 -6.93 26.12 7.02
CA LEU A 210 -8.25 26.05 6.38
C LEU A 210 -8.77 24.61 6.17
N ARG A 211 -7.97 23.57 6.50
CA ARG A 211 -8.24 22.15 6.19
C ARG A 211 -8.39 21.27 7.45
N ASN A 212 -9.00 21.82 8.49
CA ASN A 212 -9.14 21.18 9.81
C ASN A 212 -10.33 20.17 9.89
N ASP A 213 -10.55 19.36 8.85
CA ASP A 213 -11.66 18.40 8.75
C ASP A 213 -11.25 16.93 9.00
N GLY A 214 -9.98 16.69 9.29
CA GLY A 214 -9.44 15.34 9.50
C GLY A 214 -9.01 14.61 8.23
N ARG A 215 -8.92 15.31 7.09
CA ARG A 215 -8.23 14.78 5.91
C ARG A 215 -6.73 14.58 6.18
N VAL A 216 -6.13 13.57 5.56
CA VAL A 216 -4.67 13.31 5.57
C VAL A 216 -3.96 13.84 4.32
N ALA A 217 -4.71 14.03 3.23
CA ALA A 217 -4.23 14.61 1.97
C ALA A 217 -5.37 15.34 1.24
N THR A 218 -5.02 16.14 0.23
CA THR A 218 -5.96 16.75 -0.72
C THR A 218 -5.58 16.36 -2.15
N ILE A 219 -6.57 16.09 -3.01
CA ILE A 219 -6.39 15.86 -4.45
C ILE A 219 -6.97 17.05 -5.21
N ALA A 220 -6.19 17.67 -6.09
CA ALA A 220 -6.60 18.69 -7.03
C ALA A 220 -6.69 18.09 -8.45
N VAL A 221 -7.90 17.98 -9.00
CA VAL A 221 -8.14 17.53 -10.38
C VAL A 221 -8.43 18.73 -11.26
N THR A 222 -7.63 18.93 -12.31
CA THR A 222 -7.77 20.03 -13.26
C THR A 222 -8.74 19.62 -14.38
N LEU A 223 -9.87 20.32 -14.51
CA LEU A 223 -10.88 19.99 -15.51
C LEU A 223 -10.44 20.45 -16.92
N PRO A 224 -10.96 19.87 -18.02
CA PRO A 224 -10.54 20.15 -19.41
C PRO A 224 -11.02 21.51 -19.96
N VAL A 225 -10.71 22.60 -19.26
CA VAL A 225 -10.87 23.97 -19.76
C VAL A 225 -9.51 24.47 -20.26
N ARG A 226 -9.48 25.14 -21.41
CA ARG A 226 -8.23 25.69 -21.96
C ARG A 226 -7.75 26.90 -21.15
N PHE A 227 -6.47 26.88 -20.77
CA PHE A 227 -5.80 28.02 -20.13
C PHE A 227 -4.30 28.08 -20.45
N ARG A 228 -3.66 29.20 -20.09
CA ARG A 228 -2.19 29.36 -20.01
C ARG A 228 -1.82 30.17 -18.77
N GLY A 229 -0.57 30.07 -18.31
CA GLY A 229 -0.22 30.51 -16.94
C GLY A 229 -0.83 29.54 -15.94
N GLY A 230 -1.28 30.02 -14.77
CA GLY A 230 -2.06 29.17 -13.86
C GLY A 230 -1.31 27.96 -13.32
N LYS A 231 0.01 28.07 -13.08
CA LYS A 231 0.78 27.00 -12.44
C LYS A 231 0.17 26.73 -11.06
N PHE A 232 0.03 25.46 -10.69
CA PHE A 232 -0.37 25.09 -9.34
C PHE A 232 0.91 24.87 -8.53
N LEU A 233 1.12 25.66 -7.48
CA LEU A 233 2.30 25.58 -6.63
C LEU A 233 1.90 24.95 -5.31
N ILE A 234 2.77 24.08 -4.78
CA ILE A 234 2.58 23.38 -3.51
C ILE A 234 3.83 23.58 -2.68
N ARG A 235 3.67 24.01 -1.43
CA ARG A 235 4.77 24.24 -0.49
C ARG A 235 4.58 23.37 0.76
N ASP A 236 5.59 22.60 1.14
CA ASP A 236 5.53 21.77 2.35
C ASP A 236 5.80 22.57 3.64
N ALA A 237 5.72 21.90 4.79
CA ALA A 237 5.87 22.54 6.11
C ALA A 237 7.30 23.08 6.35
N GLU A 238 8.29 22.46 5.69
CA GLU A 238 9.70 22.85 5.69
C GLU A 238 10.02 23.99 4.70
N GLY A 239 9.11 24.28 3.76
CA GLY A 239 9.20 25.37 2.80
C GLY A 239 9.71 24.98 1.40
N HIS A 240 9.88 23.69 1.09
CA HIS A 240 10.21 23.25 -0.27
C HIS A 240 8.99 23.45 -1.19
N GLU A 241 9.21 23.86 -2.43
CA GLU A 241 8.16 24.29 -3.35
C GLU A 241 8.19 23.52 -4.68
N GLU A 242 7.09 22.82 -4.97
CA GLU A 242 6.86 22.09 -6.21
C GLU A 242 5.89 22.82 -7.12
N LYS A 243 6.14 22.79 -8.44
CA LYS A 243 5.39 23.59 -9.44
C LYS A 243 4.81 22.72 -10.55
N TYR A 244 3.48 22.63 -10.60
CA TYR A 244 2.75 21.83 -11.58
C TYR A 244 2.24 22.70 -12.75
N PHE A 245 2.88 22.51 -13.90
CA PHE A 245 2.63 23.23 -15.15
C PHE A 245 1.48 22.57 -15.92
N GLY A 246 0.23 22.91 -15.58
CA GLY A 246 -0.94 22.28 -16.17
C GLY A 246 -1.00 22.41 -17.71
N ARG A 247 -1.38 21.33 -18.39
CA ARG A 247 -1.50 21.19 -19.85
C ARG A 247 -2.52 22.12 -20.49
N GLY A 248 -3.47 22.64 -19.70
CA GLY A 248 -4.41 23.68 -20.11
C GLY A 248 -5.43 23.21 -21.15
N GLY A 249 -6.21 22.16 -20.83
CA GLY A 249 -7.29 21.68 -21.71
C GLY A 249 -6.79 21.25 -23.10
N LYS A 250 -5.72 20.45 -23.13
CA LYS A 250 -5.29 19.72 -24.33
C LYS A 250 -5.92 18.33 -24.32
N ASP A 251 -6.24 17.84 -25.51
CA ASP A 251 -6.93 16.57 -25.71
C ASP A 251 -6.07 15.39 -25.24
N GLY A 252 -6.70 14.38 -24.61
CA GLY A 252 -6.09 13.10 -24.24
C GLY A 252 -6.15 12.72 -22.76
N ASP A 253 -5.83 13.63 -21.85
CA ASP A 253 -5.71 13.35 -20.40
C ASP A 253 -6.21 14.53 -19.53
N MET A 254 -6.87 14.22 -18.41
CA MET A 254 -6.99 15.17 -17.29
C MET A 254 -5.77 15.07 -16.35
N GLU A 255 -5.42 16.18 -15.70
CA GLU A 255 -4.30 16.21 -14.73
C GLU A 255 -4.82 16.19 -13.29
N TRP A 256 -4.16 15.40 -12.45
CA TRP A 256 -4.38 15.43 -11.00
C TRP A 256 -3.05 15.60 -10.25
N VAL A 257 -3.12 16.29 -9.12
CA VAL A 257 -2.03 16.45 -8.15
C VAL A 257 -2.59 16.10 -6.78
N ALA A 258 -1.82 15.41 -5.93
CA ALA A 258 -2.21 15.10 -4.56
C ALA A 258 -1.09 15.41 -3.58
N PHE A 259 -1.43 16.02 -2.45
CA PHE A 259 -0.48 16.54 -1.46
C PHE A 259 -0.97 16.27 -0.04
N THR A 260 -0.04 16.11 0.91
CA THR A 260 -0.35 15.90 2.33
C THR A 260 -1.06 17.12 2.95
N VAL A 261 -1.75 16.90 4.08
CA VAL A 261 -2.53 17.96 4.77
C VAL A 261 -1.67 19.16 5.18
N ASP A 262 -0.40 18.93 5.50
CA ASP A 262 0.55 19.96 5.94
C ASP A 262 1.04 20.90 4.84
N CYS A 263 0.86 20.54 3.57
CA CYS A 263 1.23 21.39 2.45
C CYS A 263 0.23 22.55 2.26
N GLU A 264 0.75 23.70 1.85
CA GLU A 264 0.01 24.87 1.38
C GLU A 264 0.01 24.89 -0.15
N TYR A 265 -0.98 25.53 -0.78
CA TYR A 265 -1.06 25.62 -2.25
C TYR A 265 -1.52 27.01 -2.71
N GLU A 266 -1.08 27.40 -3.91
CA GLU A 266 -1.44 28.64 -4.58
C GLU A 266 -1.53 28.44 -6.11
N VAL A 267 -2.12 29.40 -6.82
CA VAL A 267 -2.20 29.38 -8.29
C VAL A 267 -1.64 30.68 -8.84
N GLU A 268 -0.54 30.58 -9.59
CA GLU A 268 0.06 31.68 -10.36
C GLU A 268 -0.93 32.29 -11.36
N THR A 269 -0.67 33.52 -11.82
CA THR A 269 -1.59 34.24 -12.71
C THR A 269 -1.94 33.46 -13.99
N VAL A 270 -3.24 33.33 -14.29
CA VAL A 270 -3.75 32.76 -15.54
C VAL A 270 -3.66 33.83 -16.63
N THR A 271 -2.85 33.60 -17.67
CA THR A 271 -2.59 34.59 -18.74
C THR A 271 -3.55 34.49 -19.92
N LYS A 272 -4.21 33.33 -20.11
CA LYS A 272 -5.27 33.10 -21.10
C LYS A 272 -6.27 32.06 -20.60
N GLY A 273 -7.50 32.13 -21.12
CA GLY A 273 -8.56 31.17 -20.82
C GLY A 273 -9.00 31.17 -19.36
N CYS A 274 -9.33 29.99 -18.84
CA CYS A 274 -9.81 29.82 -17.46
C CYS A 274 -9.28 28.50 -16.89
N ARG A 275 -8.59 28.54 -15.75
CA ARG A 275 -8.26 27.33 -14.98
C ARG A 275 -9.47 26.95 -14.13
N LEU A 276 -9.85 25.68 -14.16
CA LEU A 276 -10.96 25.13 -13.38
C LEU A 276 -10.46 23.85 -12.68
N THR A 277 -10.67 23.72 -11.38
CA THR A 277 -10.05 22.66 -10.56
C THR A 277 -11.02 22.19 -9.47
N ILE A 278 -11.24 20.88 -9.34
CA ILE A 278 -11.99 20.29 -8.23
C ILE A 278 -11.00 19.79 -7.18
N LEU A 279 -11.24 20.17 -5.93
CA LEU A 279 -10.53 19.62 -4.78
C LEU A 279 -11.34 18.49 -4.14
N TYR A 280 -10.61 17.49 -3.62
CA TYR A 280 -11.14 16.40 -2.82
C TYR A 280 -10.29 16.22 -1.56
N GLY A 281 -10.93 16.11 -0.39
CA GLY A 281 -10.26 15.66 0.83
C GLY A 281 -10.11 14.14 0.85
N VAL A 282 -8.92 13.66 1.21
CA VAL A 282 -8.61 12.23 1.38
C VAL A 282 -8.60 11.89 2.86
N TYR A 283 -9.37 10.89 3.28
CA TYR A 283 -9.57 10.54 4.68
C TYR A 283 -9.14 9.10 4.93
N LEU A 284 -8.40 8.89 6.03
CA LEU A 284 -8.02 7.57 6.50
C LEU A 284 -9.21 6.87 7.19
N LYS A 285 -9.42 5.59 6.87
CA LYS A 285 -10.46 4.73 7.45
C LYS A 285 -9.92 3.33 7.73
N THR A 286 -10.63 2.57 8.58
CA THR A 286 -10.33 1.18 8.95
C THR A 286 -11.56 0.30 8.75
N PHE A 287 -11.36 -0.97 8.35
CA PHE A 287 -12.44 -1.96 8.36
C PHE A 287 -12.67 -2.56 9.75
N GLY A 288 -11.65 -2.49 10.62
CA GLY A 288 -11.75 -2.89 12.03
C GLY A 288 -12.50 -1.88 12.90
N PRO A 289 -13.18 -2.35 13.96
CA PRO A 289 -13.90 -1.53 14.94
C PRO A 289 -12.95 -1.02 16.04
N THR A 290 -11.86 -0.37 15.59
CA THR A 290 -10.79 0.23 16.40
C THR A 290 -10.71 1.75 16.20
N GLY A 291 -11.72 2.35 15.57
CA GLY A 291 -11.78 3.78 15.24
C GLY A 291 -13.10 4.45 15.61
N LEU A 292 -13.10 5.79 15.59
CA LEU A 292 -14.17 6.70 16.05
C LEU A 292 -15.43 6.73 15.14
N THR A 293 -15.68 5.72 14.33
CA THR A 293 -16.79 5.66 13.37
C THR A 293 -17.40 4.27 13.32
N GLU A 294 -18.72 4.20 13.07
CA GLU A 294 -19.45 2.95 12.92
C GLU A 294 -18.81 2.02 11.86
N PRO A 295 -18.76 0.70 12.10
CA PRO A 295 -18.19 -0.24 11.14
C PRO A 295 -19.07 -0.34 9.90
N LEU A 296 -18.46 -0.41 8.71
CA LEU A 296 -19.20 -0.61 7.45
C LEU A 296 -19.82 -2.00 7.33
N ILE A 297 -19.40 -2.95 8.19
CA ILE A 297 -19.88 -4.33 8.23
C ILE A 297 -20.92 -4.43 9.34
N ASN A 298 -22.20 -4.29 8.98
CA ASN A 298 -23.33 -4.60 9.87
C ASN A 298 -23.83 -6.03 9.58
N PRO A 299 -23.88 -6.93 10.58
CA PRO A 299 -24.51 -8.23 10.43
C PRO A 299 -26.01 -8.13 10.18
N SER A 300 -26.54 -9.07 9.40
CA SER A 300 -27.99 -9.21 9.21
C SER A 300 -28.67 -9.77 10.47
N ASP A 301 -29.95 -9.43 10.68
CA ASP A 301 -30.76 -9.92 11.81
C ASP A 301 -30.67 -11.45 11.95
N LYS A 302 -30.79 -12.19 10.85
CA LYS A 302 -30.66 -13.65 10.82
C LYS A 302 -29.30 -14.17 11.34
N PHE A 303 -28.22 -13.41 11.20
CA PHE A 303 -26.91 -13.76 11.77
C PHE A 303 -26.87 -13.47 13.28
N LEU A 304 -27.52 -12.39 13.72
CA LEU A 304 -27.70 -12.07 15.14
C LEU A 304 -28.62 -13.10 15.83
N ASP A 305 -29.68 -13.57 15.17
CA ASP A 305 -30.55 -14.66 15.64
C ASP A 305 -29.80 -15.98 15.81
N LEU A 306 -28.75 -16.24 15.02
CA LEU A 306 -27.91 -17.43 15.14
C LEU A 306 -26.89 -17.32 16.28
N ILE A 307 -26.36 -16.12 16.55
CA ILE A 307 -25.36 -15.93 17.62
C ILE A 307 -26.00 -15.72 19.01
N SER A 308 -27.20 -15.13 19.10
CA SER A 308 -27.89 -14.88 20.39
C SER A 308 -28.03 -16.14 21.26
N PRO A 309 -28.49 -17.31 20.75
CA PRO A 309 -28.63 -18.51 21.55
C PRO A 309 -27.30 -19.01 22.09
N VAL A 310 -26.23 -18.94 21.28
CA VAL A 310 -24.88 -19.33 21.67
C VAL A 310 -24.38 -18.45 22.81
N LEU A 311 -24.42 -17.12 22.64
CA LEU A 311 -24.01 -16.14 23.67
C LEU A 311 -24.86 -16.25 24.95
N ASN A 312 -26.15 -16.60 24.82
CA ASN A 312 -27.03 -16.81 25.97
C ASN A 312 -26.71 -18.10 26.74
N MET A 313 -26.31 -19.17 26.06
CA MET A 313 -25.89 -20.43 26.68
C MET A 313 -24.46 -20.39 27.23
N SER A 314 -23.61 -19.48 26.74
CA SER A 314 -22.24 -19.27 27.21
C SER A 314 -22.09 -18.21 28.31
N ARG A 315 -23.19 -17.59 28.80
CA ARG A 315 -23.12 -16.57 29.86
C ARG A 315 -22.37 -17.08 31.08
N GLY A 316 -21.44 -16.27 31.60
CA GLY A 316 -20.60 -16.63 32.75
C GLY A 316 -19.50 -17.66 32.43
N ARG A 317 -19.18 -17.89 31.15
CA ARG A 317 -18.07 -18.76 30.71
C ARG A 317 -17.23 -18.01 29.68
N LYS A 318 -15.92 -18.29 29.67
CA LYS A 318 -15.10 -17.90 28.52
C LYS A 318 -15.37 -18.86 27.36
N ILE A 319 -15.59 -18.34 26.17
CA ILE A 319 -15.71 -19.15 24.94
C ILE A 319 -14.69 -18.70 23.89
N GLY A 320 -14.16 -19.67 23.15
CA GLY A 320 -13.21 -19.44 22.06
C GLY A 320 -13.79 -19.86 20.72
N ILE A 321 -13.62 -19.04 19.69
CA ILE A 321 -14.01 -19.35 18.30
C ILE A 321 -12.78 -19.18 17.41
N TYR A 322 -12.41 -20.22 16.66
CA TYR A 322 -11.30 -20.14 15.71
C TYR A 322 -11.63 -19.22 14.53
N ILE A 323 -10.66 -18.41 14.10
CA ILE A 323 -10.80 -17.63 12.86
C ILE A 323 -10.47 -18.50 11.64
N THR A 324 -11.18 -18.24 10.53
CA THR A 324 -11.24 -19.13 9.37
C THR A 324 -10.23 -18.80 8.26
N ASN A 325 -9.75 -17.55 8.20
CA ASN A 325 -8.86 -17.08 7.14
C ASN A 325 -7.38 -17.12 7.55
N ASP A 326 -6.49 -17.27 6.56
CA ASP A 326 -5.08 -16.94 6.72
C ASP A 326 -4.89 -15.41 6.58
N TYR A 327 -4.01 -14.85 7.41
CA TYR A 327 -3.65 -13.44 7.48
C TYR A 327 -2.22 -13.16 7.00
N GLY A 328 -1.33 -14.16 7.06
CA GLY A 328 0.00 -14.12 6.46
C GLY A 328 0.98 -13.28 7.27
N VAL A 329 0.95 -13.45 8.59
CA VAL A 329 1.80 -12.75 9.56
C VAL A 329 2.70 -13.75 10.28
N ASN A 330 3.76 -13.27 10.94
CA ASN A 330 4.54 -14.12 11.84
C ASN A 330 4.08 -13.88 13.30
N PRO A 331 3.49 -14.88 13.98
CA PRO A 331 3.05 -14.75 15.37
C PRO A 331 4.17 -14.44 16.38
N SER A 332 5.45 -14.66 16.03
CA SER A 332 6.58 -14.24 16.86
C SER A 332 6.89 -12.74 16.75
N GLU A 333 6.37 -12.05 15.74
CA GLU A 333 6.63 -10.63 15.46
C GLU A 333 5.44 -9.72 15.80
N VAL A 334 4.20 -10.24 15.82
CA VAL A 334 2.99 -9.43 16.04
C VAL A 334 2.02 -10.05 17.03
N LEU A 335 1.36 -9.19 17.82
CA LEU A 335 0.27 -9.57 18.72
C LEU A 335 -0.97 -10.00 17.92
N ALA A 336 -1.73 -10.96 18.44
CA ALA A 336 -2.95 -11.45 17.79
C ALA A 336 -4.01 -10.34 17.60
N GLU A 337 -4.14 -9.40 18.54
CA GLU A 337 -5.00 -8.21 18.41
C GLU A 337 -4.65 -7.32 17.20
N SER A 338 -3.42 -7.36 16.67
CA SER A 338 -3.06 -6.61 15.47
C SER A 338 -3.81 -7.06 14.21
N LEU A 339 -4.43 -8.25 14.24
CA LEU A 339 -5.29 -8.77 13.18
C LEU A 339 -6.70 -8.16 13.16
N VAL A 340 -7.17 -7.53 14.25
CA VAL A 340 -8.52 -6.92 14.33
C VAL A 340 -8.84 -5.97 13.16
N PRO A 341 -7.96 -5.02 12.76
CA PRO A 341 -8.19 -4.20 11.55
C PRO A 341 -8.12 -4.99 10.24
N MET A 342 -7.45 -6.14 10.22
CA MET A 342 -7.22 -6.96 9.02
C MET A 342 -8.31 -8.00 8.76
N LEU A 343 -9.20 -8.28 9.72
CA LEU A 343 -10.18 -9.38 9.68
C LEU A 343 -10.99 -9.43 8.37
N LYS A 344 -11.19 -10.65 7.87
CA LYS A 344 -11.79 -10.94 6.56
C LYS A 344 -13.10 -11.72 6.72
N GLY A 345 -14.04 -11.49 5.79
CA GLY A 345 -15.23 -12.33 5.62
C GLY A 345 -16.00 -12.62 6.91
N GLY A 346 -16.17 -13.92 7.21
CA GLY A 346 -16.87 -14.39 8.41
C GLY A 346 -16.22 -13.96 9.72
N ASP A 347 -14.89 -13.86 9.77
CA ASP A 347 -14.15 -13.52 11.00
C ASP A 347 -14.46 -12.07 11.43
N ALA A 348 -14.48 -11.15 10.46
CA ALA A 348 -14.86 -9.75 10.67
C ALA A 348 -16.35 -9.63 11.04
N LEU A 349 -17.22 -10.33 10.32
CA LEU A 349 -18.67 -10.31 10.55
C LEU A 349 -19.02 -10.80 11.97
N LEU A 350 -18.36 -11.87 12.43
CA LEU A 350 -18.46 -12.41 13.77
C LEU A 350 -17.97 -11.40 14.82
N TYR A 351 -16.76 -10.87 14.67
CA TYR A 351 -16.17 -9.92 15.61
C TYR A 351 -17.02 -8.64 15.76
N HIS A 352 -17.55 -8.10 14.65
CA HIS A 352 -18.50 -6.97 14.67
C HIS A 352 -19.84 -7.33 15.32
N ALA A 353 -20.40 -8.51 15.03
CA ALA A 353 -21.63 -8.98 15.67
C ALA A 353 -21.50 -9.06 17.20
N ILE A 354 -20.40 -9.60 17.70
CA ILE A 354 -20.11 -9.69 19.14
C ILE A 354 -20.08 -8.29 19.78
N LYS A 355 -19.42 -7.31 19.14
CA LYS A 355 -19.39 -5.92 19.65
C LYS A 355 -20.77 -5.24 19.69
N LEU A 356 -21.74 -5.64 18.85
CA LEU A 356 -23.13 -5.16 18.95
C LEU A 356 -23.84 -5.64 20.23
N TYR A 357 -23.47 -6.82 20.78
CA TYR A 357 -23.92 -7.27 22.11
C TYR A 357 -23.18 -6.59 23.28
N LYS A 358 -22.31 -5.61 23.00
CA LYS A 358 -21.47 -4.89 23.97
C LYS A 358 -20.43 -5.75 24.69
N LEU A 359 -20.13 -6.93 24.14
CA LEU A 359 -19.03 -7.77 24.59
C LEU A 359 -17.70 -7.29 24.00
N THR A 360 -16.59 -7.61 24.67
CA THR A 360 -15.23 -7.31 24.23
C THR A 360 -14.55 -8.58 23.70
N PRO A 361 -14.59 -8.84 22.38
CA PRO A 361 -13.82 -9.92 21.77
C PRO A 361 -12.33 -9.59 21.71
N GLU A 362 -11.52 -10.52 22.21
CA GLU A 362 -10.05 -10.44 22.27
C GLU A 362 -9.46 -11.53 21.37
N LEU A 363 -8.44 -11.22 20.58
CA LEU A 363 -7.73 -12.19 19.74
C LEU A 363 -6.50 -12.74 20.47
N HIS A 364 -6.36 -14.07 20.45
CA HIS A 364 -5.24 -14.78 21.05
C HIS A 364 -4.59 -15.74 20.06
N TRP A 365 -3.26 -15.89 20.17
CA TRP A 365 -2.55 -17.00 19.53
C TRP A 365 -2.80 -18.31 20.29
N THR A 366 -2.93 -19.42 19.57
CA THR A 366 -3.11 -20.76 20.14
C THR A 366 -2.46 -21.84 19.26
N ALA A 367 -1.88 -22.85 19.90
CA ALA A 367 -1.27 -24.00 19.24
C ALA A 367 -1.25 -25.20 20.20
N GLY A 368 -1.47 -26.41 19.70
CA GLY A 368 -1.28 -27.66 20.47
C GLY A 368 -2.14 -27.83 21.74
N GLY A 369 -3.21 -27.05 21.92
CA GLY A 369 -4.02 -27.02 23.15
C GLY A 369 -3.64 -25.92 24.15
N TYR A 370 -2.63 -25.11 23.84
CA TYR A 370 -2.19 -23.96 24.62
C TYR A 370 -2.68 -22.63 24.01
N ILE A 371 -2.74 -21.58 24.82
CA ILE A 371 -3.11 -20.22 24.43
C ILE A 371 -2.12 -19.21 25.03
N TRP A 372 -1.75 -18.19 24.25
CA TRP A 372 -0.93 -17.07 24.71
C TRP A 372 -1.79 -15.95 25.29
N PRO A 373 -1.30 -15.21 26.31
CA PRO A 373 -1.87 -13.92 26.72
C PRO A 373 -2.00 -12.92 25.56
N VAL A 374 -2.99 -12.03 25.63
CA VAL A 374 -3.32 -11.06 24.57
C VAL A 374 -2.17 -10.06 24.30
N ASP A 375 -1.32 -9.84 25.30
CA ASP A 375 -0.14 -8.98 25.27
C ASP A 375 1.16 -9.70 24.81
N ARG A 376 1.08 -10.95 24.32
CA ARG A 376 2.25 -11.74 23.91
C ARG A 376 2.26 -12.20 22.45
N THR A 377 3.48 -12.22 21.91
CA THR A 377 3.90 -12.95 20.71
C THR A 377 4.20 -14.43 21.02
N VAL A 378 4.32 -15.25 19.98
CA VAL A 378 4.70 -16.67 20.08
C VAL A 378 6.21 -16.80 19.92
N GLU A 379 6.94 -16.76 21.04
CA GLU A 379 8.40 -16.91 21.07
C GLU A 379 8.79 -18.37 21.38
N ILE A 380 9.44 -19.07 20.45
CA ILE A 380 9.91 -20.45 20.66
C ILE A 380 11.43 -20.44 20.79
N GLY A 381 11.93 -20.73 21.99
CA GLY A 381 13.38 -20.73 22.28
C GLY A 381 14.17 -21.78 21.50
N GLU A 382 15.37 -21.39 21.05
CA GLU A 382 16.31 -22.30 20.39
C GLU A 382 16.93 -23.31 21.36
N GLN A 383 17.12 -24.53 20.88
CA GLN A 383 17.63 -25.67 21.64
C GLN A 383 19.15 -25.57 21.84
N GLY A 384 19.59 -24.79 22.83
CA GLY A 384 21.03 -24.70 23.18
C GLY A 384 21.41 -23.73 24.30
N GLN A 385 20.56 -22.74 24.64
CA GLN A 385 20.89 -21.81 25.73
C GLN A 385 20.51 -22.37 27.11
N ASN A 386 21.51 -22.85 27.85
CA ASN A 386 21.41 -23.07 29.29
C ASN A 386 21.18 -21.72 30.01
N MET A 387 19.90 -21.34 30.16
CA MET A 387 19.47 -20.13 30.85
C MET A 387 19.82 -20.19 32.35
N SER A 388 21.00 -19.67 32.69
CA SER A 388 21.32 -19.28 34.07
C SER A 388 20.34 -18.17 34.52
N PRO A 389 19.93 -18.09 35.81
CA PRO A 389 18.81 -17.21 36.23
C PRO A 389 19.00 -15.69 36.06
N SER A 390 20.13 -15.24 35.53
CA SER A 390 20.63 -13.86 35.58
C SER A 390 20.15 -12.95 34.42
N SER A 391 19.49 -13.50 33.40
CA SER A 391 19.13 -12.76 32.16
C SER A 391 17.95 -11.79 32.27
N ARG A 392 17.21 -11.81 33.39
CA ARG A 392 15.90 -11.13 33.60
C ARG A 392 15.90 -9.58 33.62
N LEU A 393 16.94 -8.90 33.12
CA LEU A 393 17.07 -7.44 33.19
C LEU A 393 17.55 -6.74 31.89
N ALA A 394 17.82 -7.49 30.82
CA ALA A 394 18.27 -6.94 29.53
C ALA A 394 17.12 -6.87 28.49
N GLY A 395 16.05 -6.14 28.81
CA GLY A 395 14.82 -6.08 28.00
C GLY A 395 14.15 -4.71 27.90
N LEU A 396 14.86 -3.62 28.23
CA LEU A 396 14.34 -2.25 28.13
C LEU A 396 15.20 -1.40 27.19
N SER A 397 14.55 -0.87 26.15
CA SER A 397 15.02 0.16 25.22
C SER A 397 16.23 -0.19 24.32
N LEU A 398 15.93 -0.45 23.04
CA LEU A 398 16.45 0.43 22.00
C LEU A 398 15.42 0.65 20.88
N LEU A 399 15.34 1.87 20.36
CA LEU A 399 14.74 2.16 19.06
C LEU A 399 15.72 1.74 17.96
N GLU A 400 15.25 1.06 16.91
CA GLU A 400 15.77 1.32 15.56
C GLU A 400 14.79 0.91 14.44
N THR A 401 15.02 1.42 13.22
CA THR A 401 14.02 1.53 12.15
C THR A 401 14.09 0.43 11.08
N PRO A 402 12.97 0.06 10.43
CA PRO A 402 12.94 -1.04 9.47
C PRO A 402 13.52 -0.71 8.08
N ARG A 403 14.66 -1.34 7.77
CA ARG A 403 15.12 -1.70 6.41
C ARG A 403 15.82 -3.07 6.50
N GLY A 404 15.67 -4.02 5.58
CA GLY A 404 14.86 -4.05 4.35
C GLY A 404 14.99 -5.43 3.67
N ARG A 405 14.17 -5.70 2.64
CA ARG A 405 14.06 -7.02 2.00
C ARG A 405 15.38 -7.59 1.44
N GLY A 406 15.67 -8.85 1.77
CA GLY A 406 16.27 -9.85 0.87
C GLY A 406 15.50 -11.16 1.05
N ALA A 407 14.73 -11.67 0.07
CA ALA A 407 15.24 -12.37 -1.12
C ALA A 407 16.15 -13.54 -0.71
N ILE A 408 15.60 -14.68 -0.29
CA ILE A 408 15.15 -15.76 -1.21
C ILE A 408 16.20 -16.01 -2.30
N ALA A 409 17.18 -16.85 -1.99
CA ALA A 409 18.06 -17.46 -2.99
C ALA A 409 17.37 -18.68 -3.63
N PRO A 410 17.57 -18.97 -4.93
CA PRO A 410 16.80 -19.97 -5.65
C PRO A 410 17.42 -21.38 -5.56
N VAL A 411 16.57 -22.39 -5.33
CA VAL A 411 16.91 -23.81 -5.60
C VAL A 411 15.86 -24.43 -6.52
N ARG A 412 16.16 -24.44 -7.83
CA ARG A 412 15.73 -25.55 -8.71
C ARG A 412 16.76 -26.66 -8.47
N GLY A 413 16.36 -27.86 -8.06
CA GLY A 413 15.81 -28.89 -8.96
C GLY A 413 16.98 -29.70 -9.55
N VAL A 414 16.91 -31.01 -9.76
CA VAL A 414 15.79 -31.96 -9.92
C VAL A 414 16.31 -33.31 -9.32
N PHE A 415 15.51 -34.17 -8.68
CA PHE A 415 14.79 -35.28 -9.34
C PHE A 415 13.65 -35.86 -8.51
N SER A 416 12.59 -36.26 -9.22
CA SER A 416 11.39 -36.89 -8.69
C SER A 416 11.62 -38.35 -8.30
N HIS A 417 10.88 -38.83 -7.29
CA HIS A 417 10.29 -40.17 -7.34
C HIS A 417 8.83 -40.12 -6.87
N PRO A 418 7.87 -40.65 -7.64
CA PRO A 418 6.46 -40.64 -7.27
C PRO A 418 6.05 -41.91 -6.51
N GLY A 419 5.07 -41.77 -5.62
CA GLY A 419 4.21 -42.88 -5.20
C GLY A 419 4.56 -43.56 -3.88
N SER A 420 3.85 -43.17 -2.82
CA SER A 420 3.39 -44.12 -1.80
C SER A 420 1.94 -43.81 -1.41
N ALA A 421 1.05 -43.79 -2.41
CA ALA A 421 -0.39 -43.82 -2.19
C ALA A 421 -0.82 -45.25 -1.80
N ARG A 422 -0.44 -45.70 -0.60
CA ARG A 422 -0.98 -46.92 0.00
C ARG A 422 -2.18 -46.60 0.86
N ALA A 423 -3.37 -46.73 0.26
CA ALA A 423 -4.57 -46.97 1.03
C ALA A 423 -4.40 -48.30 1.79
N ALA A 424 -4.46 -48.25 3.12
CA ALA A 424 -4.45 -49.42 3.99
C ALA A 424 -5.66 -49.32 4.94
N SER A 425 -6.61 -50.23 4.76
CA SER A 425 -7.78 -50.35 5.63
C SER A 425 -7.45 -51.19 6.86
N ALA A 426 -7.91 -50.74 8.03
CA ALA A 426 -8.10 -51.48 9.29
C ALA A 426 -6.88 -52.14 9.97
N ASN A 427 -6.78 -51.88 11.27
CA ASN A 427 -6.06 -52.63 12.32
C ASN A 427 -4.52 -52.77 12.18
N GLY A 428 -3.80 -51.86 12.84
CA GLY A 428 -2.37 -52.04 13.17
C GLY A 428 -1.88 -51.01 14.20
N SER A 429 -1.43 -51.50 15.36
CA SER A 429 -0.60 -50.82 16.40
C SER A 429 -0.73 -49.29 16.59
N ALA A 430 -1.34 -48.88 17.71
CA ALA A 430 -1.28 -47.51 18.21
C ALA A 430 -0.15 -47.32 19.25
N TYR A 431 1.07 -47.12 18.77
CA TYR A 431 2.20 -46.60 19.54
C TYR A 431 2.94 -45.58 18.65
N PRO A 432 3.21 -44.36 19.13
CA PRO A 432 4.11 -43.43 18.45
C PRO A 432 5.54 -44.00 18.35
N ASP A 433 6.35 -43.44 17.45
CA ASP A 433 7.79 -43.63 17.52
C ASP A 433 8.30 -42.88 18.78
N PRO A 434 9.07 -43.50 19.70
CA PRO A 434 9.56 -42.83 20.90
C PRO A 434 10.36 -41.54 20.61
N GLY A 435 10.93 -41.37 19.41
CA GLY A 435 11.55 -40.10 19.01
C GLY A 435 10.55 -38.95 18.77
N GLU A 436 9.32 -39.25 18.33
CA GLU A 436 8.28 -38.24 18.11
C GLU A 436 7.70 -37.70 19.42
N GLU A 437 7.54 -38.57 20.45
CA GLU A 437 7.08 -38.13 21.77
C GLU A 437 8.10 -37.22 22.47
N GLU A 438 9.40 -37.53 22.41
CA GLU A 438 10.46 -36.69 23.00
C GLU A 438 10.52 -35.30 22.34
N ILE A 439 10.35 -35.22 21.01
CA ILE A 439 10.26 -33.95 20.27
C ILE A 439 8.99 -33.18 20.65
N ALA A 440 7.84 -33.86 20.80
CA ALA A 440 6.57 -33.24 21.16
C ALA A 440 6.60 -32.67 22.59
N ASP A 441 7.18 -33.36 23.56
CA ASP A 441 7.32 -32.87 24.93
C ASP A 441 8.35 -31.74 25.04
N ALA A 442 9.46 -31.82 24.29
CA ALA A 442 10.41 -30.72 24.16
C ALA A 442 9.81 -29.47 23.46
N LEU A 443 8.74 -29.63 22.68
CA LEU A 443 7.96 -28.53 22.10
C LEU A 443 6.94 -27.96 23.11
N ARG A 444 6.19 -28.82 23.83
CA ARG A 444 5.27 -28.41 24.92
C ARG A 444 5.98 -27.55 25.97
N PHE A 445 7.13 -28.03 26.46
CA PHE A 445 7.94 -27.31 27.46
C PHE A 445 8.38 -25.91 26.98
N ARG A 446 8.73 -25.75 25.69
CA ARG A 446 9.07 -24.44 25.11
C ARG A 446 7.85 -23.53 24.95
N VAL A 447 6.70 -24.09 24.59
CA VAL A 447 5.42 -23.36 24.53
C VAL A 447 5.04 -22.83 25.92
N GLU A 448 5.15 -23.64 26.97
CA GLU A 448 4.93 -23.21 28.37
C GLU A 448 5.95 -22.14 28.81
N GLN A 449 7.24 -22.30 28.48
CA GLN A 449 8.27 -21.29 28.78
C GLN A 449 8.03 -19.93 28.12
N SER A 450 7.39 -19.90 26.95
CA SER A 450 6.99 -18.65 26.28
C SER A 450 5.84 -17.90 27.00
N GLY A 451 5.26 -18.51 28.04
CA GLY A 451 4.14 -17.98 28.81
C GLY A 451 2.77 -18.34 28.25
N ALA A 452 2.67 -19.37 27.40
CA ALA A 452 1.40 -19.96 27.02
C ALA A 452 0.88 -20.87 28.13
N ILE A 453 -0.43 -20.87 28.36
CA ILE A 453 -1.10 -21.74 29.34
C ILE A 453 -2.03 -22.74 28.62
N PRO A 454 -2.32 -23.92 29.19
CA PRO A 454 -3.32 -24.83 28.65
C PRO A 454 -4.69 -24.16 28.55
N LEU A 455 -5.45 -24.42 27.47
CA LEU A 455 -6.82 -23.92 27.30
C LEU A 455 -7.76 -24.33 28.45
N VAL A 456 -7.47 -25.45 29.10
CA VAL A 456 -8.17 -25.95 30.29
C VAL A 456 -7.92 -25.07 31.52
N GLU A 457 -6.68 -24.61 31.72
CA GLU A 457 -6.31 -23.68 32.80
C GLU A 457 -6.82 -22.26 32.52
N ALA A 458 -6.88 -21.86 31.26
CA ALA A 458 -7.51 -20.60 30.85
C ALA A 458 -9.04 -20.57 31.05
N GLU A 459 -9.67 -21.72 31.32
CA GLU A 459 -11.12 -21.96 31.40
C GLU A 459 -11.89 -21.66 30.09
N ILE A 460 -11.23 -21.78 28.94
CA ILE A 460 -11.80 -21.41 27.64
C ILE A 460 -12.50 -22.61 26.97
N HIS A 461 -13.81 -22.51 26.80
CA HIS A 461 -14.59 -23.52 26.09
C HIS A 461 -14.61 -23.24 24.58
N ILE A 462 -13.90 -24.05 23.80
CA ILE A 462 -13.81 -23.91 22.35
C ILE A 462 -15.12 -24.34 21.68
N LEU A 463 -15.70 -23.46 20.85
CA LEU A 463 -16.89 -23.74 20.05
C LEU A 463 -16.48 -24.36 18.71
N ASN A 464 -16.88 -25.62 18.50
CA ASN A 464 -16.61 -26.39 17.28
C ASN A 464 -17.92 -26.85 16.63
N ASP A 465 -17.97 -26.94 15.29
CA ASP A 465 -19.09 -27.55 14.58
C ASP A 465 -19.02 -29.08 14.67
N TRP A 466 -19.93 -29.68 15.44
CA TRP A 466 -19.98 -31.13 15.64
C TRP A 466 -20.32 -31.92 14.36
N ASN A 467 -20.85 -31.26 13.32
CA ASN A 467 -21.16 -31.87 12.03
C ASN A 467 -20.01 -31.79 11.03
N ASN A 468 -18.99 -30.97 11.31
CA ASN A 468 -17.82 -30.79 10.45
C ASN A 468 -16.53 -31.13 11.23
N PRO A 469 -16.02 -32.37 11.14
CA PRO A 469 -14.81 -32.78 11.85
C PRO A 469 -13.51 -32.17 11.29
N ALA A 470 -13.58 -31.40 10.20
CA ALA A 470 -12.44 -30.71 9.59
C ALA A 470 -12.80 -29.25 9.24
N PRO A 471 -13.04 -28.38 10.25
CA PRO A 471 -13.37 -26.98 10.01
C PRO A 471 -12.20 -26.23 9.35
N LEU A 472 -12.54 -25.23 8.54
CA LEU A 472 -11.56 -24.29 7.98
C LEU A 472 -11.08 -23.36 9.10
N ILE A 473 -9.83 -23.55 9.52
CA ILE A 473 -9.15 -22.74 10.55
C ILE A 473 -7.89 -22.15 9.91
N GLY A 474 -7.68 -20.84 10.10
CA GLY A 474 -6.51 -20.10 9.63
C GLY A 474 -5.21 -20.56 10.29
N LYS A 475 -4.12 -20.63 9.51
CA LYS A 475 -2.84 -21.26 9.90
C LYS A 475 -1.65 -20.37 9.58
N GLU A 476 -1.29 -19.55 10.56
CA GLU A 476 0.01 -18.88 10.59
C GLU A 476 1.12 -19.86 10.99
N ARG A 477 2.39 -19.48 10.77
CA ARG A 477 3.54 -20.36 10.99
C ARG A 477 4.70 -19.62 11.63
N VAL A 478 5.11 -20.06 12.82
CA VAL A 478 6.32 -19.57 13.50
C VAL A 478 7.49 -20.49 13.13
N PRO A 479 8.56 -19.98 12.50
CA PRO A 479 9.78 -20.76 12.29
C PRO A 479 10.52 -20.97 13.62
N PHE A 480 11.05 -22.16 13.86
CA PHE A 480 11.87 -22.47 15.04
C PHE A 480 12.93 -23.53 14.72
N VAL A 481 13.97 -23.63 15.55
CA VAL A 481 15.09 -24.57 15.33
C VAL A 481 15.01 -25.76 16.28
N VAL A 482 15.25 -26.96 15.73
CA VAL A 482 15.40 -28.23 16.47
C VAL A 482 16.59 -29.00 15.88
N GLY A 483 17.55 -29.42 16.70
CA GLY A 483 18.72 -30.18 16.24
C GLY A 483 19.63 -29.49 15.20
N GLY A 484 19.37 -28.24 14.83
CA GLY A 484 20.02 -27.52 13.72
C GLY A 484 19.18 -27.44 12.44
N GLU A 485 18.01 -28.09 12.37
CA GLU A 485 17.06 -27.98 11.27
C GLU A 485 15.98 -26.92 11.55
N LEU A 486 15.44 -26.31 10.49
CA LEU A 486 14.46 -25.21 10.56
C LEU A 486 13.04 -25.74 10.38
N ASP A 487 12.33 -25.89 11.48
CA ASP A 487 10.98 -26.41 11.56
C ASP A 487 9.93 -25.29 11.73
N LYS A 488 8.63 -25.61 11.71
CA LYS A 488 7.54 -24.61 11.74
C LYS A 488 6.35 -25.00 12.61
N LEU A 489 6.13 -24.27 13.71
CA LEU A 489 4.94 -24.42 14.53
C LEU A 489 3.75 -23.83 13.76
N VAL A 490 2.71 -24.63 13.53
CA VAL A 490 1.42 -24.14 13.06
C VAL A 490 0.71 -23.47 14.23
N VAL A 491 0.40 -22.19 14.08
CA VAL A 491 -0.31 -21.38 15.06
C VAL A 491 -1.65 -20.96 14.46
N ASN A 492 -2.71 -21.07 15.26
CA ASN A 492 -4.04 -20.61 14.93
C ASN A 492 -4.37 -19.36 15.78
N THR A 493 -5.40 -18.61 15.38
CA THR A 493 -5.91 -17.49 16.18
C THR A 493 -7.32 -17.81 16.67
N LEU A 494 -7.60 -17.41 17.91
CA LEU A 494 -8.85 -17.63 18.61
C LEU A 494 -9.46 -16.27 18.99
N ILE A 495 -10.71 -16.02 18.62
CA ILE A 495 -11.51 -14.95 19.22
C ILE A 495 -12.03 -15.49 20.55
N VAL A 496 -11.56 -14.93 21.65
CA VAL A 496 -11.98 -15.25 23.02
C VAL A 496 -12.99 -14.21 23.48
N LEU A 497 -14.09 -14.68 24.06
CA LEU A 497 -15.08 -13.84 24.73
C LEU A 497 -14.99 -14.09 26.23
N SER A 498 -14.64 -13.05 26.98
CA SER A 498 -14.74 -13.02 28.44
C SER A 498 -16.17 -12.63 28.87
N PRO A 499 -16.67 -13.15 30.02
CA PRO A 499 -18.06 -12.97 30.47
C PRO A 499 -18.36 -11.64 31.16
#